data_AF-A0A7V6A163-F1
#
_entry.id   AF-A0A7V6A163-F1
#
_cell.length_a   1.000
_cell.length_b   1.000
_cell.length_c   1.000
_cell.angle_alpha   90.00
_cell.angle_beta   90.00
_cell.angle_gamma   90.00
#
_symmetry.space_group_name_H-M   'P 1'
#
loop_
_entity.id
_entity.type
_entity.pdbx_description
1 polymer ?
#
loop_
_entity_poly.entity_id
_entity_poly.type
_entity_poly.pdbx_seq_one_letter_code
_entity_poly.pdbx_strand_id
1 'polypeptide(L)'
;MSKIIPFDQLARAQHLNFLEHKRRDYREREDYLARLRRLLFQIEGQMRQTEVQQLEVFLQAARHFQVNLELPIQGDRLAVQRAFTDNLFLAGLSEFFAGRLSAEEFLEKIDLIKEQQAKK
;
A
#
# COMPACT_ATOMS: atom_id res chain seq x y z
N MET A 1 30.87 60.63 -17.73
CA MET A 1 31.78 59.94 -16.79
C MET A 1 31.08 58.70 -16.28
N SER A 2 31.54 57.49 -16.64
CA SER A 2 30.94 56.27 -16.11
C SER A 2 31.24 56.19 -14.61
N LYS A 3 30.22 55.90 -13.80
CA LYS A 3 30.40 55.61 -12.37
C LYS A 3 31.15 54.28 -12.29
N ILE A 4 32.45 54.33 -11.98
CA ILE A 4 33.25 53.13 -11.75
C ILE A 4 32.71 52.48 -10.47
N ILE A 5 32.08 51.32 -10.61
CA ILE A 5 31.58 50.54 -9.47
C ILE A 5 32.79 49.88 -8.80
N PRO A 6 33.01 50.07 -7.49
CA PRO A 6 34.06 49.38 -6.77
C PRO A 6 33.88 47.85 -6.84
N PHE A 7 34.97 47.12 -7.07
CA PHE A 7 34.95 45.65 -7.18
C PHE A 7 34.27 44.97 -5.99
N ASP A 8 34.49 45.47 -4.77
CA ASP A 8 33.88 44.91 -3.55
C ASP A 8 32.34 44.96 -3.57
N GLN A 9 31.77 46.01 -4.18
CA GLN A 9 30.32 46.12 -4.34
C GLN A 9 29.79 45.10 -5.36
N LEU A 10 30.56 44.88 -6.44
CA LEU A 10 30.23 43.88 -7.45
C LEU A 10 30.33 42.45 -6.88
N ALA A 11 31.40 42.13 -6.15
CA ALA A 11 31.60 40.84 -5.51
C ALA A 11 30.49 40.54 -4.49
N ARG A 12 30.15 41.54 -3.66
CA ARG A 12 29.02 41.41 -2.71
C ARG A 12 27.70 41.16 -3.43
N ALA A 13 27.40 41.88 -4.50
CA ALA A 13 26.19 41.68 -5.29
C ALA A 13 26.14 40.27 -5.91
N GLN A 14 27.27 39.78 -6.43
CA GLN A 14 27.37 38.41 -6.97
C GLN A 14 27.11 37.35 -5.89
N HIS A 15 27.69 37.51 -4.69
CA HIS A 15 27.44 36.59 -3.58
C HIS A 15 25.98 36.59 -3.13
N LEU A 16 25.34 37.76 -3.05
CA LEU A 16 23.92 37.86 -2.71
C LEU A 16 23.05 37.17 -3.77
N ASN A 17 23.30 37.43 -5.06
CA ASN A 17 22.58 36.78 -6.15
C ASN A 17 22.74 35.24 -6.12
N PHE A 18 23.95 34.76 -5.84
CA PHE A 18 24.20 33.33 -5.70
C PHE A 18 23.42 32.72 -4.53
N LEU A 19 23.42 33.37 -3.36
CA LEU A 19 22.67 32.89 -2.20
C LEU A 19 21.16 32.90 -2.45
N GLU A 20 20.64 33.92 -3.12
CA GLU A 20 19.22 33.98 -3.49
C GLU A 20 18.83 32.88 -4.47
N HIS A 21 19.67 32.62 -5.48
CA HIS A 21 19.49 31.50 -6.40
C HIS A 21 19.47 30.17 -5.64
N LYS A 22 20.42 29.92 -4.75
CA LYS A 22 20.46 28.68 -3.96
C LYS A 22 19.30 28.53 -3.00
N ARG A 23 18.83 29.62 -2.40
CA ARG A 23 17.61 29.63 -1.59
C ARG A 23 16.38 29.24 -2.43
N ARG A 24 16.29 29.74 -3.66
CA ARG A 24 15.20 29.39 -4.58
C ARG A 24 15.26 27.91 -4.97
N ASP A 25 16.42 27.42 -5.42
CA ASP A 25 16.63 26.01 -5.76
C ASP A 25 16.22 25.08 -4.61
N TYR A 26 16.61 25.44 -3.38
CA TYR A 26 16.27 24.68 -2.18
C TYR A 26 14.76 24.63 -1.94
N ARG A 27 14.07 25.77 -2.02
CA ARG A 27 12.61 25.83 -1.84
C ARG A 27 11.87 25.03 -2.90
N GLU A 28 12.28 25.13 -4.16
CA GLU A 28 11.65 24.37 -5.25
C GLU A 28 11.78 22.84 -5.03
N ARG A 29 12.92 22.39 -4.50
CA ARG A 29 13.13 20.98 -4.13
C ARG A 29 12.30 20.56 -2.93
N GLU A 30 12.23 21.37 -1.88
CA GLU A 30 11.36 21.11 -0.71
C GLU A 30 9.89 21.00 -1.12
N ASP A 31 9.39 21.94 -1.95
CA ASP A 31 8.02 21.92 -2.45
C ASP A 31 7.75 20.68 -3.31
N TYR A 32 8.72 20.26 -4.13
CA TYR A 32 8.62 19.02 -4.89
C TYR A 32 8.54 17.79 -3.98
N LEU A 33 9.42 17.68 -2.97
CA LEU A 33 9.39 16.59 -2.00
C LEU A 33 8.08 16.57 -1.20
N ALA A 34 7.54 17.72 -0.81
CA ALA A 34 6.26 17.82 -0.12
C ALA A 34 5.11 17.29 -0.97
N ARG A 35 5.10 17.59 -2.28
CA ARG A 35 4.11 17.05 -3.22
C ARG A 35 4.23 15.53 -3.35
N LEU A 36 5.45 15.00 -3.47
CA LEU A 36 5.66 13.55 -3.54
C LEU A 36 5.19 12.83 -2.27
N ARG A 37 5.45 13.38 -1.08
CA ARG A 37 4.94 12.81 0.18
C ARG A 37 3.42 12.74 0.22
N ARG A 38 2.72 13.77 -0.25
CA ARG A 38 1.25 13.78 -0.34
C ARG A 38 0.74 12.71 -1.30
N LEU A 39 1.39 12.57 -2.45
CA LEU A 39 1.03 11.55 -3.44
C LEU A 39 1.24 10.13 -2.88
N LEU A 40 2.37 9.87 -2.21
CA LEU A 40 2.63 8.60 -1.54
C LEU A 40 1.54 8.27 -0.51
N PHE A 41 1.16 9.24 0.32
CA PHE A 41 0.09 9.04 1.30
C PHE A 41 -1.26 8.71 0.64
N GLN A 42 -1.58 9.34 -0.48
CA GLN A 42 -2.79 9.02 -1.25
C GLN A 42 -2.74 7.61 -1.83
N ILE A 43 -1.60 7.20 -2.40
CA ILE A 43 -1.40 5.85 -2.93
C ILE A 43 -1.52 4.82 -1.81
N GLU A 44 -0.88 5.04 -0.66
CA GLU A 44 -0.98 4.16 0.51
C GLU A 44 -2.43 4.03 1.01
N GLY A 45 -3.17 5.14 1.04
CA GLY A 45 -4.60 5.13 1.38
C GLY A 45 -5.43 4.30 0.40
N GLN A 46 -5.20 4.46 -0.91
CA GLN A 46 -5.88 3.68 -1.94
C GLN A 46 -5.53 2.19 -1.84
N MET A 47 -4.25 1.85 -1.67
CA MET A 47 -3.81 0.47 -1.49
C MET A 47 -4.50 -0.17 -0.27
N ARG A 48 -4.56 0.54 0.85
CA ARG A 48 -5.24 0.04 2.06
C ARG A 48 -6.74 -0.16 1.84
N GLN A 49 -7.40 0.72 1.10
CA GLN A 49 -8.81 0.55 0.74
C GLN A 49 -9.01 -0.69 -0.13
N THR A 50 -8.13 -0.91 -1.11
CA THR A 50 -8.16 -2.12 -1.96
C THR A 50 -7.89 -3.39 -1.15
N GLU A 51 -6.94 -3.37 -0.21
CA GLU A 51 -6.69 -4.50 0.71
C GLU A 51 -7.97 -4.87 1.49
N VAL A 52 -8.70 -3.88 2.02
CA VAL A 52 -9.98 -4.13 2.73
C VAL A 52 -11.03 -4.73 1.81
N GLN A 53 -11.19 -4.17 0.61
CA GLN A 53 -12.15 -4.68 -0.39
C GLN A 53 -11.82 -6.11 -0.81
N GLN A 54 -10.54 -6.44 -0.99
CA GLN A 54 -10.11 -7.81 -1.27
C GLN A 54 -10.49 -8.76 -0.14
N LEU A 55 -10.19 -8.41 1.12
CA LEU A 55 -10.57 -9.22 2.28
C LEU A 55 -12.08 -9.43 2.39
N GLU A 56 -12.87 -8.42 2.00
CA GLU A 56 -14.33 -8.53 1.98
C GLU A 56 -14.82 -9.62 1.03
N VAL A 57 -14.19 -9.81 -0.13
CA VAL A 57 -14.53 -10.89 -1.07
C VAL A 57 -14.33 -12.27 -0.42
N PHE A 58 -13.21 -12.48 0.29
CA PHE A 58 -12.97 -13.73 1.01
C PHE A 58 -14.00 -13.95 2.13
N LEU A 59 -14.36 -12.90 2.87
CA LEU A 59 -15.40 -12.98 3.91
C LEU A 59 -16.78 -13.29 3.34
N GLN A 60 -17.15 -12.69 2.21
CA GLN A 60 -18.41 -12.98 1.53
C GLN A 60 -18.47 -14.43 1.07
N ALA A 61 -17.38 -14.96 0.48
CA ALA A 61 -17.28 -16.37 0.10
C ALA A 61 -17.36 -17.29 1.33
N ALA A 62 -16.64 -16.98 2.41
CA ALA A 62 -16.71 -17.75 3.65
C ALA A 62 -18.14 -17.80 4.22
N ARG A 63 -18.84 -16.66 4.26
CA ARG A 63 -20.25 -16.59 4.70
C ARG A 63 -21.18 -17.40 3.82
N HIS A 64 -21.02 -17.32 2.49
CA HIS A 64 -21.82 -18.10 1.55
C HIS A 64 -21.69 -19.61 1.80
N PHE A 65 -20.46 -20.08 2.01
CA PHE A 65 -20.20 -21.47 2.33
C PHE A 65 -20.38 -21.80 3.82
N GLN A 66 -20.79 -20.86 4.68
CA GLN A 66 -20.95 -21.07 6.13
C GLN A 66 -19.66 -21.57 6.82
N VAL A 67 -18.49 -21.15 6.32
CA VAL A 67 -17.20 -21.44 6.93
C VAL A 67 -16.91 -20.37 7.98
N ASN A 68 -16.68 -20.79 9.23
CA ASN A 68 -16.28 -19.87 10.29
C ASN A 68 -14.85 -19.37 10.02
N LEU A 69 -14.73 -18.07 9.78
CA LEU A 69 -13.47 -17.40 9.50
C LEU A 69 -13.27 -16.24 10.48
N GLU A 70 -12.28 -16.37 11.35
CA GLU A 70 -11.83 -15.28 12.22
C GLU A 70 -10.63 -14.60 11.56
N LEU A 71 -10.84 -13.41 11.01
CA LEU A 71 -9.74 -12.58 10.53
C LEU A 71 -9.15 -11.77 11.69
N PRO A 72 -7.80 -11.63 11.73
CA PRO A 72 -7.15 -10.80 12.72
C PRO A 72 -7.49 -9.31 12.53
N ILE A 73 -7.25 -8.53 13.60
CA ILE A 73 -7.57 -7.11 13.65
C ILE A 73 -6.89 -6.35 12.49
N GLN A 74 -7.63 -5.44 11.87
CA GLN A 74 -7.15 -4.62 10.76
C GLN A 74 -5.86 -3.87 11.11
N GLY A 75 -4.79 -4.12 10.34
CA GLY A 75 -3.49 -3.47 10.50
C GLY A 75 -2.34 -4.41 10.85
N ASP A 76 -2.62 -5.62 11.36
CA ASP A 76 -1.59 -6.64 11.56
C ASP A 76 -1.40 -7.48 10.29
N ARG A 77 -0.55 -6.98 9.39
CA ARG A 77 -0.25 -7.63 8.10
C ARG A 77 0.35 -9.03 8.27
N LEU A 78 1.15 -9.25 9.31
CA LEU A 78 1.77 -10.55 9.56
C LEU A 78 0.73 -11.56 10.03
N ALA A 79 -0.18 -11.16 10.92
CA ALA A 79 -1.27 -12.01 11.34
C ALA A 79 -2.20 -12.36 10.16
N VAL A 80 -2.52 -11.39 9.29
CA VAL A 80 -3.31 -11.66 8.08
C VAL A 80 -2.60 -12.67 7.17
N GLN A 81 -1.30 -12.49 6.91
CA GLN A 81 -0.55 -13.43 6.08
C GLN A 81 -0.52 -14.85 6.67
N ARG A 82 -0.37 -14.97 8.00
CA ARG A 82 -0.47 -16.26 8.70
C ARG A 82 -1.85 -16.87 8.54
N ALA A 83 -2.92 -16.10 8.74
CA ALA A 83 -4.28 -16.59 8.56
C ALA A 83 -4.53 -17.17 7.15
N PHE A 84 -3.97 -16.53 6.11
CA PHE A 84 -4.06 -17.04 4.72
C PHE A 84 -3.23 -18.30 4.47
N THR A 85 -2.18 -18.53 5.26
CA THR A 85 -1.32 -19.73 5.13
C THR A 85 -1.88 -20.89 5.95
N ASP A 86 -2.41 -20.59 7.14
CA ASP A 86 -2.85 -21.58 8.12
C ASP A 86 -4.30 -22.06 7.86
N ASN A 87 -5.12 -21.23 7.22
CA ASN A 87 -6.51 -21.57 6.90
C ASN A 87 -6.62 -22.19 5.51
N LEU A 88 -6.89 -23.50 5.46
CA LEU A 88 -7.05 -24.27 4.22
C LEU A 88 -8.11 -23.70 3.27
N PHE A 89 -9.17 -23.08 3.80
CA PHE A 89 -10.21 -22.45 2.99
C PHE A 89 -9.69 -21.17 2.31
N LEU A 90 -8.95 -20.32 3.03
CA LEU A 90 -8.35 -19.12 2.45
C LEU A 90 -7.25 -19.44 1.44
N ALA A 91 -6.43 -20.45 1.72
CA ALA A 91 -5.43 -20.95 0.80
C ALA A 91 -6.08 -21.46 -0.50
N GLY A 92 -7.13 -22.28 -0.38
CA GLY A 92 -7.89 -22.79 -1.53
C GLY A 92 -8.55 -21.68 -2.35
N LEU A 93 -9.19 -20.69 -1.69
CA LEU A 93 -9.76 -19.53 -2.38
C LEU A 93 -8.68 -18.72 -3.12
N SER A 94 -7.51 -18.57 -2.51
CA SER A 94 -6.40 -17.82 -3.13
C SER A 94 -5.89 -18.53 -4.39
N GLU A 95 -5.77 -19.85 -4.36
CA GLU A 95 -5.41 -20.66 -5.53
C GLU A 95 -6.50 -20.62 -6.62
N PHE A 96 -7.77 -20.66 -6.23
CA PHE A 96 -8.91 -20.54 -7.14
C PHE A 96 -8.93 -19.17 -7.84
N PHE A 97 -8.83 -18.06 -7.08
CA PHE A 97 -8.78 -16.73 -7.66
C PHE A 97 -7.52 -16.47 -8.49
N ALA A 98 -6.42 -17.18 -8.20
CA ALA A 98 -5.23 -17.18 -9.03
C ALA A 98 -5.36 -18.05 -10.31
N GLY A 99 -6.49 -18.74 -10.51
CA GLY A 99 -6.75 -19.59 -11.68
C GLY A 99 -6.00 -20.92 -11.68
N ARG A 100 -5.49 -21.36 -10.52
CA ARG A 100 -4.73 -22.62 -10.38
C ARG A 100 -5.60 -23.81 -9.98
N LEU A 101 -6.81 -23.55 -9.53
CA LEU A 101 -7.84 -24.55 -9.22
C LEU A 101 -9.07 -24.26 -10.07
N SER A 102 -9.72 -25.32 -10.54
CA SER A 102 -11.06 -25.23 -11.12
C SER A 102 -12.13 -25.06 -10.03
N ALA A 103 -13.33 -24.65 -10.44
CA ALA A 103 -14.45 -24.48 -9.52
C ALA A 103 -14.90 -25.82 -8.90
N GLU A 104 -14.87 -26.90 -9.67
CA GLU A 104 -15.25 -28.25 -9.22
C GLU A 104 -14.27 -28.76 -8.15
N GLU A 105 -12.96 -28.71 -8.43
CA GLU A 105 -11.91 -29.10 -7.48
C GLU A 105 -11.95 -28.27 -6.20
N PHE A 106 -12.29 -26.98 -6.30
CA PHE A 106 -12.39 -26.12 -5.12
C PHE A 106 -13.63 -26.46 -4.28
N LEU A 107 -14.75 -26.79 -4.90
CA LEU A 107 -15.98 -27.19 -4.19
C LEU A 107 -15.76 -28.49 -3.41
N GLU A 108 -15.12 -29.49 -4.01
CA GLU A 108 -14.73 -30.72 -3.32
C GLU A 108 -13.84 -30.45 -2.09
N LYS A 109 -12.85 -29.54 -2.23
CA LYS A 109 -12.01 -29.13 -1.11
C LYS A 109 -12.80 -28.43 0.00
N ILE A 110 -13.80 -27.61 -0.34
CA ILE A 110 -14.66 -26.95 0.65
C ILE A 110 -15.45 -27.98 1.45
N ASP A 111 -16.03 -28.98 0.78
CA ASP A 111 -16.84 -30.00 1.45
C ASP A 111 -16.01 -30.80 2.47
N LEU A 112 -14.77 -31.15 2.11
CA LEU A 112 -13.82 -31.78 3.04
C LEU A 112 -13.51 -30.90 4.25
N ILE A 113 -13.36 -29.58 4.06
CA ILE A 113 -13.09 -28.63 5.15
C ILE A 113 -14.31 -28.54 6.09
N LYS A 114 -15.53 -28.50 5.54
CA LYS A 114 -16.77 -28.48 6.34
C LYS A 114 -16.90 -29.75 7.19
N GLU A 115 -16.62 -30.91 6.62
CA GLU A 115 -16.65 -32.18 7.36
C GLU A 115 -15.62 -32.21 8.51
N GLN A 116 -14.44 -31.65 8.29
CA GLN A 116 -13.40 -31.54 9.33
C GLN A 116 -13.80 -30.56 10.44
N GLN A 117 -14.50 -29.48 10.11
CA GLN A 117 -15.03 -28.52 11.08
C GLN A 117 -16.22 -29.08 11.88
N ALA A 118 -17.08 -29.90 11.25
CA ALA A 118 -18.22 -30.53 11.92
C ALA A 118 -17.83 -31.69 12.86
N LYS A 119 -16.62 -32.25 12.71
CA LYS A 119 -16.08 -33.33 13.57
C LYS A 119 -15.29 -32.83 14.78
N LYS A 120 -15.03 -31.52 14.88
CA LYS A 120 -14.41 -30.86 16.04
C LYS A 120 -15.47 -30.25 16.93
#